data_AF-A0AAW5RFN4-F1
#
_entry.id   AF-A0AAW5RFN4-F1
#
_cell.length_a   1.000
_cell.length_b   1.000
_cell.length_c   1.000
_cell.angle_alpha   90.00
_cell.angle_beta   90.00
_cell.angle_gamma   90.00
#
_symmetry.space_group_name_H-M   'P 1'
#
loop_
_entity.id
_entity.type
_entity.pdbx_description
1 polymer ?
#
loop_
_entity_poly.entity_id
_entity_poly.type
_entity_poly.pdbx_seq_one_letter_code
_entity_poly.pdbx_strand_id
1 'polypeptide(L)'
;MTAEESHEMAVLVNEIGVKQVLELLRAHQRQGLIFEAQDKKPKHARVKKWMRWPHDLRASFAYMLYCQEYSQKQILEYVNNEVEKRGLPKDLRVSRTALNGYIIEIEKSIGRR
;
A
#
# COMPACT_ATOMS: atom_id res chain seq x y z
N MET A 1 -10.11 -0.82 -27.13
CA MET A 1 -10.57 -0.22 -25.88
C MET A 1 -12.01 0.18 -26.08
N THR A 2 -12.92 -0.65 -25.58
CA THR A 2 -14.37 -0.40 -25.61
C THR A 2 -14.76 0.55 -24.47
N ALA A 3 -15.97 1.11 -24.51
CA ALA A 3 -16.45 2.03 -23.50
C ALA A 3 -16.55 1.38 -22.10
N GLU A 4 -16.86 0.08 -22.04
CA GLU A 4 -16.91 -0.71 -20.79
C GLU A 4 -15.50 -0.90 -20.21
N GLU A 5 -14.53 -1.30 -21.04
CA GLU A 5 -13.12 -1.44 -20.63
C GLU A 5 -12.57 -0.12 -20.08
N SER A 6 -12.95 1.01 -20.67
CA SER A 6 -12.52 2.34 -20.20
C SER A 6 -13.13 2.72 -18.86
N HIS A 7 -14.37 2.30 -18.57
CA HIS A 7 -15.06 2.59 -17.31
C HIS A 7 -14.48 1.75 -16.16
N GLU A 8 -14.28 0.46 -16.39
CA GLU A 8 -13.65 -0.43 -15.41
C GLU A 8 -12.23 0.01 -15.06
N MET A 9 -11.45 0.42 -16.07
CA MET A 9 -10.13 1.00 -15.85
C MET A 9 -10.15 2.29 -15.04
N ALA A 10 -11.16 3.14 -15.22
CA ALA A 10 -11.31 4.37 -14.43
C ALA A 10 -11.68 4.07 -12.97
N VAL A 11 -12.53 3.08 -12.71
CA VAL A 11 -12.88 2.62 -11.36
C VAL A 11 -11.64 2.04 -10.66
N LEU A 12 -10.90 1.16 -11.33
CA LEU A 12 -9.65 0.60 -10.80
C LEU A 12 -8.61 1.69 -10.50
N VAL A 13 -8.45 2.67 -11.39
CA VAL A 13 -7.55 3.81 -11.16
C VAL A 13 -7.95 4.61 -9.92
N ASN A 14 -9.24 4.75 -9.65
CA ASN A 14 -9.74 5.51 -8.50
C ASN A 14 -9.58 4.72 -7.18
N GLU A 15 -9.75 3.39 -7.21
CA GLU A 15 -9.70 2.54 -6.01
C GLU A 15 -8.27 2.18 -5.57
N ILE A 16 -7.37 1.90 -6.51
CA ILE A 16 -5.99 1.45 -6.21
C ILE A 16 -4.91 2.44 -6.68
N GLY A 17 -5.29 3.47 -7.42
CA GLY A 17 -4.38 4.51 -7.91
C GLY A 17 -3.67 4.13 -9.21
N VAL A 18 -3.45 5.13 -10.06
CA VAL A 18 -2.85 5.02 -11.41
C VAL A 18 -1.56 4.19 -11.43
N LYS A 19 -0.69 4.34 -10.42
CA LYS A 19 0.60 3.65 -10.38
C LYS A 19 0.46 2.13 -10.25
N GLN A 20 -0.49 1.66 -9.45
CA GLN A 20 -0.73 0.22 -9.23
C GLN A 20 -1.43 -0.41 -10.43
N VAL A 21 -2.34 0.34 -11.07
CA VAL A 21 -2.95 -0.06 -12.34
C VAL A 21 -1.89 -0.20 -13.44
N LEU A 22 -0.95 0.76 -13.55
CA LEU A 22 0.14 0.68 -14.52
C LEU A 22 1.11 -0.47 -14.22
N GLU A 23 1.40 -0.77 -12.96
CA GLU A 23 2.20 -1.93 -12.57
C GLU A 23 1.50 -3.25 -12.92
N LEU A 24 0.19 -3.34 -12.68
CA LEU A 24 -0.65 -4.47 -13.08
C LEU A 24 -0.65 -4.67 -14.59
N LEU A 25 -0.91 -3.61 -15.36
CA LEU A 25 -0.90 -3.67 -16.84
C LEU A 25 0.48 -4.08 -17.37
N ARG A 26 1.56 -3.53 -16.81
CA ARG A 26 2.94 -3.88 -17.20
C ARG A 26 3.33 -5.31 -16.81
N ALA A 27 2.80 -5.83 -15.71
CA ALA A 27 3.01 -7.22 -15.30
C ALA A 27 2.30 -8.19 -16.26
N HIS A 28 1.06 -7.87 -16.65
CA HIS A 28 0.30 -8.64 -17.64
C HIS A 28 0.95 -8.62 -19.02
N GLN A 29 1.42 -7.45 -19.48
CA GLN A 29 2.13 -7.32 -20.76
C GLN A 29 3.42 -8.15 -20.82
N ARG A 30 4.14 -8.32 -19.69
CA ARG A 30 5.37 -9.12 -19.64
C ARG A 30 5.14 -10.64 -19.66
N GLN A 31 3.95 -11.11 -19.31
CA GLN A 31 3.67 -12.54 -19.20
C GLN A 31 2.94 -13.12 -20.41
N GLY A 32 2.55 -12.29 -21.39
CA GLY A 32 1.85 -12.75 -22.60
C GLY A 32 0.50 -13.42 -22.31
N LEU A 33 0.00 -13.30 -21.07
CA LEU A 33 -1.24 -13.89 -20.63
C LEU A 33 -2.39 -12.99 -21.06
N ILE A 34 -3.27 -13.53 -21.90
CA ILE A 34 -4.63 -13.03 -22.08
C ILE A 34 -5.27 -13.00 -20.69
N PHE A 35 -6.06 -11.95 -20.41
CA PHE A 35 -6.84 -11.81 -19.17
C PHE A 35 -7.78 -13.02 -19.01
N GLU A 36 -7.27 -14.14 -18.50
CA GLU A 36 -8.10 -15.13 -17.86
C GLU A 36 -8.36 -14.58 -16.47
N ALA A 37 -9.60 -14.16 -16.24
CA ALA A 37 -10.13 -13.87 -14.93
C ALA A 37 -9.73 -15.05 -14.03
N GLN A 38 -8.76 -14.84 -13.15
CA GLN A 38 -8.43 -15.86 -12.17
C GLN A 38 -9.69 -16.08 -11.34
N ASP A 39 -10.34 -17.24 -11.52
CA ASP A 39 -11.46 -17.76 -10.70
C ASP A 39 -11.09 -17.90 -9.21
N LYS A 40 -9.87 -17.54 -8.83
CA LYS A 40 -9.54 -17.19 -7.46
C LYS A 40 -9.97 -15.76 -7.25
N LYS A 41 -11.20 -15.57 -6.74
CA LYS A 41 -11.60 -14.34 -6.02
C LYS A 41 -10.34 -13.82 -5.33
N PRO A 42 -9.81 -12.63 -5.69
CA PRO A 42 -8.63 -12.10 -5.02
C PRO A 42 -9.00 -12.13 -3.55
N LYS A 43 -8.28 -12.94 -2.74
CA LYS A 43 -8.50 -12.99 -1.30
C LYS A 43 -8.50 -11.54 -0.89
N HIS A 44 -9.68 -10.99 -0.52
CA HIS A 44 -9.89 -9.56 -0.28
C HIS A 44 -8.59 -9.02 0.30
N ALA A 45 -7.81 -8.31 -0.51
CA ALA A 45 -6.50 -7.85 -0.08
C ALA A 45 -6.85 -6.82 0.98
N ARG A 46 -6.95 -7.26 2.24
CA ARG A 46 -7.50 -6.46 3.34
C ARG A 46 -6.69 -5.18 3.32
N VAL A 47 -7.33 -4.09 2.93
CA VAL A 47 -6.71 -2.77 2.87
C VAL A 47 -6.08 -2.54 4.23
N LYS A 48 -4.75 -2.61 4.28
CA LYS A 48 -4.04 -2.54 5.54
C LYS A 48 -4.14 -1.11 6.04
N LYS A 49 -4.16 -0.96 7.36
CA LYS A 49 -4.31 0.35 8.01
C LYS A 49 -3.24 1.36 7.55
N TRP A 50 -2.00 0.91 7.34
CA TRP A 50 -0.94 1.76 6.80
C TRP A 50 -1.17 2.22 5.36
N MET A 51 -1.94 1.46 4.56
CA MET A 51 -2.33 1.85 3.20
C MET A 51 -3.38 2.96 3.19
N ARG A 52 -4.16 3.10 4.28
CA ARG A 52 -5.16 4.17 4.48
C ARG A 52 -4.54 5.50 4.91
N TRP A 53 -3.23 5.53 5.19
CA TRP A 53 -2.54 6.79 5.49
C TRP A 53 -2.42 7.68 4.25
N PRO A 54 -2.40 9.02 4.45
CA PRO A 54 -2.04 9.95 3.41
C PRO A 54 -0.74 9.58 2.70
N HIS A 55 -0.65 9.89 1.41
CA HIS A 55 0.45 9.48 0.54
C HIS A 55 1.81 9.94 1.05
N ASP A 56 1.88 11.14 1.62
CA ASP A 56 3.08 11.74 2.18
C ASP A 56 3.51 11.05 3.48
N LEU A 57 2.58 10.70 4.37
CA LEU A 57 2.88 9.92 5.57
C LEU A 57 3.40 8.52 5.22
N ARG A 58 2.82 7.89 4.18
CA ARG A 58 3.33 6.62 3.64
C ARG A 58 4.73 6.75 3.06
N ALA A 59 5.01 7.84 2.35
CA ALA A 59 6.32 8.11 1.78
C ALA A 59 7.38 8.31 2.87
N SER A 60 7.10 9.11 3.90
CA SER A 60 8.00 9.29 5.05
C SER A 60 8.23 7.98 5.79
N PHE A 61 7.18 7.20 6.05
CA PHE A 61 7.31 5.89 6.68
C PHE A 61 8.20 4.94 5.85
N ALA A 62 7.98 4.87 4.53
CA ALA A 62 8.82 4.05 3.65
C ALA A 62 10.28 4.52 3.62
N TYR A 63 10.52 5.84 3.64
CA TYR A 63 11.86 6.41 3.74
C TYR A 63 12.56 6.03 5.05
N MET A 64 11.85 6.14 6.18
CA MET A 64 12.41 5.74 7.48
C MET A 64 12.78 4.25 7.54
N LEU A 65 11.99 3.39 6.90
CA LEU A 65 12.33 1.96 6.77
C LEU A 65 13.54 1.73 5.86
N TYR A 66 13.68 2.51 4.80
CA TYR A 66 14.78 2.39 3.85
C TYR A 66 16.12 2.83 4.45
N CYS A 67 16.14 3.95 5.18
CA CYS A 67 17.37 4.52 5.74
C CYS A 67 17.95 3.70 6.89
N GLN A 68 17.14 2.90 7.60
CA GLN A 68 17.57 2.10 8.76
C GLN A 68 18.20 2.90 9.93
N GLU A 69 18.18 4.22 9.87
CA GLU A 69 18.68 5.12 10.92
C GLU A 69 17.69 5.30 12.08
N TYR A 70 16.45 4.83 11.92
CA TYR A 70 15.37 5.01 12.88
C TYR A 70 15.02 3.69 13.57
N SER A 71 14.97 3.71 14.89
CA SER A 71 14.42 2.61 15.68
C SER A 71 12.91 2.48 15.45
N GLN A 72 12.38 1.27 15.63
CA GLN A 72 10.93 1.02 15.56
C GLN A 72 10.12 1.96 16.47
N LYS A 73 10.67 2.33 17.63
CA LYS A 73 10.04 3.28 18.57
C LYS A 73 9.94 4.69 17.95
N GLN A 74 11.01 5.17 17.33
CA GLN A 74 11.02 6.48 16.68
C GLN A 74 10.06 6.51 15.48
N ILE A 75 9.98 5.43 14.71
CA ILE A 75 9.03 5.31 13.59
C ILE A 75 7.59 5.33 14.12
N LEU A 76 7.30 4.60 15.20
CA LEU A 76 5.99 4.57 15.84
C LEU A 76 5.56 5.96 16.33
N GLU A 77 6.46 6.65 17.04
CA GLU A 77 6.22 8.00 17.55
C GLU A 77 5.99 8.98 16.41
N TYR A 78 6.84 8.95 15.37
CA TYR A 78 6.68 9.80 14.20
C TYR A 78 5.30 9.62 13.54
N VAL A 79 4.92 8.38 13.24
CA VAL A 79 3.63 8.07 12.60
C VAL A 79 2.46 8.54 13.45
N ASN A 80 2.45 8.23 14.74
CA ASN A 80 1.34 8.60 15.62
C ASN A 80 1.26 10.11 15.88
N ASN A 81 2.40 10.80 15.91
CA ASN A 81 2.46 12.25 15.99
C ASN A 81 1.95 12.91 14.71
N GLU A 82 2.29 12.39 13.54
CA GLU A 82 1.76 12.91 12.26
C GLU A 82 0.25 12.69 12.16
N VAL A 83 -0.26 11.54 12.61
CA VAL A 83 -1.71 11.29 12.69
C VAL A 83 -2.39 12.32 13.60
N GLU A 84 -1.80 12.64 14.75
CA GLU A 84 -2.37 13.61 15.69
C GLU A 84 -2.28 15.06 15.20
N LYS A 85 -1.10 15.49 14.74
CA LYS A 85 -0.85 16.86 14.24
C LYS A 85 -1.81 17.24 13.11
N ARG A 86 -2.13 16.28 12.25
CA ARG A 86 -3.00 16.48 11.08
C ARG A 86 -4.48 16.33 11.39
N GLY A 87 -4.83 16.01 12.64
CA GLY A 87 -6.22 15.73 13.04
C GLY A 87 -6.80 14.49 12.34
N LEU A 88 -5.96 13.54 11.94
CA LEU A 88 -6.43 12.32 11.27
C LEU A 88 -7.22 11.44 12.24
N PRO A 89 -8.14 10.60 11.71
CA PRO A 89 -8.91 9.67 12.51
C PRO A 89 -8.03 8.82 13.45
N LYS A 90 -8.43 8.69 14.71
CA LYS A 90 -7.68 7.91 15.73
C LYS A 90 -7.54 6.43 15.35
N ASP A 91 -8.43 5.90 14.51
CA ASP A 91 -8.32 4.55 13.97
C ASP A 91 -7.16 4.39 12.99
N LEU A 92 -6.46 5.46 12.59
CA LEU A 92 -5.22 5.41 11.81
C LEU A 92 -3.95 5.36 12.69
N ARG A 93 -4.05 5.63 14.00
CA ARG A 93 -2.94 5.44 14.94
C ARG A 93 -2.54 3.98 15.03
N VAL A 94 -1.26 3.70 15.04
CA VAL A 94 -0.74 2.34 15.04
C VAL A 94 -0.20 1.96 16.41
N SER A 95 -0.45 0.73 16.83
CA SER A 95 0.19 0.13 17.99
C SER A 95 1.55 -0.44 17.61
N ARG A 96 2.45 -0.62 18.58
CA ARG A 96 3.76 -1.24 18.35
C ARG A 96 3.66 -2.60 17.64
N THR A 97 2.73 -3.45 18.06
CA THR A 97 2.51 -4.78 17.45
C THR A 97 2.05 -4.68 16.00
N ALA A 98 1.13 -3.75 15.69
CA ALA A 98 0.67 -3.54 14.33
C ALA A 98 1.80 -2.99 13.44
N LEU A 99 2.61 -2.06 13.96
CA LEU A 99 3.78 -1.53 13.25
C LEU A 99 4.75 -2.64 12.87
N ASN A 100 5.11 -3.50 13.83
CA ASN A 100 6.01 -4.62 13.58
C ASN A 100 5.47 -5.56 12.51
N GLY A 101 4.16 -5.83 12.53
CA GLY A 101 3.50 -6.60 11.47
C GLY A 101 3.63 -5.95 10.09
N TYR A 102 3.51 -4.62 10.01
CA TYR A 102 3.64 -3.89 8.75
C TYR A 102 5.08 -3.88 8.23
N ILE A 103 6.07 -3.71 9.12
CA ILE A 103 7.49 -3.74 8.76
C ILE A 103 7.85 -5.11 8.17
N ILE A 104 7.52 -6.20 8.87
CA ILE A 104 7.80 -7.57 8.40
C ILE A 104 7.10 -7.85 7.05
N GLU A 105 5.87 -7.38 6.88
CA GLU A 105 5.12 -7.56 5.64
C GLU A 105 5.76 -6.79 4.48
N ILE A 106 6.18 -5.55 4.72
CA ILE A 106 6.87 -4.71 3.72
C ILE A 106 8.22 -5.32 3.37
N GLU A 107 9.03 -5.71 4.35
CA GLU A 107 10.34 -6.37 4.16
C GLU A 107 10.22 -7.66 3.34
N LYS A 108 9.21 -8.49 3.64
CA LYS A 108 8.88 -9.68 2.84
C LYS A 108 8.50 -9.33 1.41
N SER A 109 7.74 -8.26 1.19
CA SER A 109 7.29 -7.87 -0.16
C SER A 109 8.44 -7.35 -1.03
N ILE A 110 9.43 -6.71 -0.43
CA ILE A 110 10.63 -6.19 -1.12
C ILE A 110 11.76 -7.23 -1.22
N GLY A 111 11.55 -8.46 -0.73
CA GLY A 111 12.53 -9.55 -0.79
C GLY A 111 13.74 -9.36 0.12
N ARG A 112 13.67 -8.46 1.12
CA ARG A 112 14.73 -8.31 2.13
C ARG A 112 14.45 -9.27 3.29
N ARG A 113 15.40 -10.18 3.53
CA ARG A 113 15.47 -11.06 4.70
C ARG A 113 16.48 -10.51 5.69
#